data_AF-A0AAW3TAL3-F1
#
_entry.id   AF-A0AAW3TAL3-F1
#
_cell.length_a   1.000
_cell.length_b   1.000
_cell.length_c   1.000
_cell.angle_alpha   90.00
_cell.angle_beta   90.00
_cell.angle_gamma   90.00
#
_symmetry.space_group_name_H-M   'P 1'
#
loop_
_entity.id
_entity.type
_entity.pdbx_description
1 polymer ?
#
loop_
_entity_poly.entity_id
_entity_poly.type
_entity_poly.pdbx_seq_one_letter_code
_entity_poly.pdbx_strand_id
1 'polypeptide(L)'
;MPRDVLILSTREPELAAFVDAGAGIAPDLRVRTLENGAVTEIVDRRGSAVLSVQGPEFVENVAEVARLAPWASADGPLWWTEAWAPWGADGDVGIAIARAFAAAVGAQVIVEDGS
;
A
#
# COMPACT_ATOMS: atom_id res chain seq x y z
N MET A 1 -1.06 12.59 12.38
CA MET A 1 -0.05 11.67 11.83
C MET A 1 -0.72 10.88 10.73
N PRO A 2 -0.05 10.50 9.64
CA PRO A 2 -0.62 9.57 8.68
C PRO A 2 -0.86 8.19 9.34
N ARG A 3 -1.67 7.36 8.69
CA ARG A 3 -1.83 5.95 9.02
C ARG A 3 -0.86 5.17 8.15
N ASP A 4 0.00 4.38 8.77
CA ASP A 4 1.02 3.60 8.08
C ASP A 4 0.40 2.28 7.59
N VAL A 5 0.74 1.89 6.36
CA VAL A 5 0.28 0.66 5.74
C VAL A 5 1.50 -0.09 5.23
N LEU A 6 1.61 -1.35 5.63
CA LEU A 6 2.64 -2.24 5.13
C LEU A 6 1.99 -3.42 4.42
N ILE A 7 2.39 -3.64 3.17
CA ILE A 7 1.90 -4.72 2.31
C ILE A 7 3.07 -5.61 1.93
N LEU A 8 2.91 -6.92 2.14
CA LEU A 8 3.90 -7.94 1.80
C LEU A 8 3.33 -8.89 0.75
N SER A 9 4.05 -9.02 -0.36
CA SER A 9 3.60 -9.81 -1.50
C SER A 9 4.73 -10.67 -2.08
N THR A 10 4.39 -11.83 -2.64
CA THR A 10 5.37 -12.75 -3.25
C THR A 10 5.70 -12.39 -4.69
N ARG A 11 5.02 -11.38 -5.27
CA ARG A 11 5.20 -10.89 -6.63
C ARG A 11 5.27 -9.37 -6.58
N GLU A 12 6.01 -8.78 -7.52
CA GLU A 12 6.15 -7.33 -7.61
C GLU A 12 4.77 -6.67 -7.77
N PRO A 13 4.41 -5.72 -6.89
CA PRO A 13 3.20 -4.93 -7.03
C PRO A 13 3.23 -4.07 -8.30
N GLU A 14 2.26 -4.28 -9.17
CA GLU A 14 2.03 -3.38 -10.30
C GLU A 14 1.12 -2.23 -9.87
N LEU A 15 1.48 -1.00 -10.27
CA LEU A 15 0.67 0.18 -9.96
C LEU A 15 -0.77 0.09 -10.49
N ALA A 16 -0.97 -0.54 -11.66
CA ALA A 16 -2.29 -0.75 -12.23
C ALA A 16 -3.22 -1.54 -11.28
N ALA A 17 -2.67 -2.50 -10.52
CA ALA A 17 -3.44 -3.30 -9.59
C ALA A 17 -3.98 -2.48 -8.40
N PHE A 18 -3.29 -1.41 -7.98
CA PHE A 18 -3.82 -0.48 -6.99
C PHE A 18 -5.01 0.32 -7.53
N VAL A 19 -4.93 0.76 -8.78
CA VAL A 19 -6.02 1.50 -9.45
C VAL A 19 -7.24 0.60 -9.64
N ASP A 20 -7.03 -0.61 -10.15
CA ASP A 20 -8.10 -1.59 -10.38
C ASP A 20 -8.79 -1.98 -9.07
N ALA A 21 -8.03 -2.18 -8.00
CA ALA A 21 -8.57 -2.42 -6.68
C ALA A 21 -9.39 -1.22 -6.15
N GLY A 22 -8.96 0.00 -6.47
CA GLY A 22 -9.64 1.24 -6.06
C GLY A 22 -10.88 1.58 -6.88
N ALA A 23 -11.00 1.09 -8.12
CA ALA A 23 -12.09 1.44 -9.03
C ALA A 23 -13.49 1.09 -8.47
N GLY A 24 -13.59 0.00 -7.70
CA GLY A 24 -14.84 -0.38 -7.02
C GLY A 24 -15.14 0.37 -5.72
N ILE A 25 -14.19 1.15 -5.21
CA ILE A 25 -14.27 1.86 -3.92
C ILE A 25 -14.58 3.35 -4.16
N ALA A 26 -13.87 3.96 -5.10
CA ALA A 26 -14.09 5.35 -5.48
C ALA A 26 -13.91 5.48 -7.01
N PRO A 27 -14.98 5.86 -7.76
CA PRO A 27 -14.97 5.80 -9.22
C PRO A 27 -14.15 6.93 -9.90
N ASP A 28 -13.73 7.95 -9.13
CA ASP A 28 -13.04 9.13 -9.66
C ASP A 28 -11.55 9.20 -9.23
N LEU A 29 -10.96 8.07 -8.82
CA LEU A 29 -9.56 8.03 -8.42
C LEU A 29 -8.64 8.30 -9.61
N ARG A 30 -7.56 9.02 -9.33
CA ARG A 30 -6.49 9.29 -10.29
C ARG A 30 -5.16 8.94 -9.66
N VAL A 31 -4.12 8.87 -10.49
CA VAL A 31 -2.76 8.59 -10.04
C VAL A 31 -1.84 9.73 -10.44
N ARG A 32 -0.92 10.07 -9.55
CA ARG A 32 0.24 10.90 -9.89
C ARG A 32 1.50 10.31 -9.26
N THR A 33 2.63 10.57 -9.88
CA THR A 33 3.93 10.13 -9.39
C THR A 33 4.72 11.35 -8.94
N LEU A 34 5.33 11.24 -7.77
CA LEU A 34 6.18 12.26 -7.15
C LEU A 34 7.63 11.77 -7.14
N GLU A 35 8.56 12.70 -6.81
CA GLU A 35 9.97 12.38 -6.54
C GLU A 35 10.62 11.45 -7.59
N ASN A 36 10.48 11.82 -8.87
CA ASN A 36 11.04 11.07 -10.00
C ASN A 36 10.64 9.58 -10.07
N GLY A 37 9.53 9.16 -9.47
CA GLY A 37 9.13 7.75 -9.45
C GLY A 37 9.08 7.12 -8.08
N ALA A 38 9.67 7.74 -7.06
CA ALA A 38 9.83 7.10 -5.75
C ALA A 38 8.50 6.90 -5.01
N VAL A 39 7.53 7.79 -5.24
CA VAL A 39 6.21 7.72 -4.61
C VAL A 39 5.13 7.83 -5.66
N THR A 40 4.14 6.95 -5.58
CA THR A 40 2.92 7.07 -6.36
C THR A 40 1.73 7.36 -5.45
N GLU A 41 1.02 8.44 -5.73
CA GLU A 41 -0.18 8.81 -5.00
C GLU A 41 -1.43 8.47 -5.79
N ILE A 42 -2.36 7.83 -5.09
CA ILE A 42 -3.75 7.72 -5.49
C ILE A 42 -4.47 8.94 -4.91
N VAL A 43 -5.09 9.73 -5.78
CA VAL A 43 -5.74 10.99 -5.43
C VAL A 43 -7.22 10.96 -5.78
N ASP A 44 -8.03 11.68 -5.01
CA ASP A 44 -9.45 11.87 -5.28
C ASP A 44 -9.70 12.87 -6.43
N ARG A 45 -10.97 13.09 -6.74
CA ARG A 45 -11.39 14.06 -7.78
C ARG A 45 -10.95 15.50 -7.52
N ARG A 46 -10.65 15.87 -6.26
CA ARG A 46 -10.19 17.19 -5.84
C ARG A 46 -8.66 17.30 -5.88
N GLY A 47 -7.96 16.19 -6.14
CA GLY A 47 -6.51 16.11 -6.14
C GLY A 47 -5.91 15.89 -4.75
N SER A 48 -6.72 15.55 -3.75
CA SER A 48 -6.25 15.19 -2.42
C SER A 48 -5.76 13.75 -2.42
N ALA A 49 -4.55 13.50 -1.90
CA ALA A 49 -4.01 12.15 -1.76
C ALA A 49 -4.84 11.36 -0.73
N VAL A 50 -5.32 10.18 -1.16
CA VAL A 50 -6.01 9.21 -0.29
C VAL A 50 -5.09 8.08 0.12
N LEU A 51 -4.09 7.76 -0.70
CA LEU A 51 -3.04 6.79 -0.41
C LEU A 51 -1.76 7.19 -1.15
N SER A 52 -0.64 7.28 -0.45
CA SER A 52 0.68 7.49 -1.03
C SER A 52 1.48 6.21 -0.87
N VAL A 53 1.97 5.64 -1.96
CA VAL A 53 2.64 4.32 -1.99
C VAL A 53 4.10 4.54 -2.38
N GLN A 54 5.03 4.11 -1.54
CA GLN A 54 6.45 4.06 -1.89
C GLN A 54 6.70 2.93 -2.90
N GLY A 55 7.69 3.13 -3.78
CA GLY A 55 8.18 2.08 -4.66
C GLY A 55 8.45 0.77 -3.90
N PRO A 56 7.90 -0.37 -4.35
CA PRO A 56 8.14 -1.65 -3.71
C PRO A 56 9.62 -2.02 -3.66
N GLU A 57 10.07 -2.55 -2.53
CA GLU A 57 11.44 -3.02 -2.33
C GLU A 57 11.46 -4.55 -2.20
N PHE A 58 12.37 -5.21 -2.92
CA PHE A 58 12.53 -6.65 -2.80
C PHE A 58 13.48 -7.01 -1.65
N VAL A 59 12.97 -7.75 -0.67
CA VAL A 59 13.71 -8.17 0.52
C VAL A 59 14.02 -9.66 0.42
N GLU A 60 15.28 -10.00 0.13
CA GLU A 60 15.74 -11.38 0.00
C GLU A 60 15.97 -12.08 1.35
N ASN A 61 16.27 -11.32 2.40
CA ASN A 61 16.63 -11.88 3.70
C ASN A 61 15.38 -12.23 4.52
N VAL A 62 15.03 -13.51 4.54
CA VAL A 62 13.89 -14.05 5.29
C VAL A 62 13.98 -13.75 6.80
N ALA A 63 15.19 -13.75 7.38
CA ALA A 63 15.35 -13.43 8.80
C ALA A 63 15.03 -11.97 9.10
N GLU A 64 15.28 -11.07 8.14
CA GLU A 64 14.93 -9.66 8.26
C GLU A 64 13.42 -9.43 8.12
N VAL A 65 12.79 -10.13 7.17
CA VAL A 65 11.32 -10.14 7.02
C VAL A 65 10.66 -10.61 8.33
N ALA A 66 11.12 -11.71 8.92
CA ALA A 66 10.59 -12.23 10.18
C ALA A 66 10.78 -11.27 11.36
N ARG A 67 11.89 -10.49 11.36
CA ARG A 67 12.17 -9.50 12.39
C ARG A 67 11.30 -8.24 12.25
N LEU A 68 11.10 -7.75 11.02
CA LEU A 68 10.38 -6.51 10.74
C LEU A 68 8.86 -6.71 10.64
N ALA A 69 8.41 -7.89 10.18
CA ALA A 69 7.01 -8.24 10.02
C ALA A 69 6.67 -9.57 10.71
N PRO A 70 6.79 -9.67 12.05
CA PRO A 70 6.49 -10.90 12.80
C PRO A 70 5.02 -11.33 12.72
N TRP A 71 4.14 -10.46 12.19
CA TRP A 71 2.73 -10.73 11.92
C TRP A 71 2.49 -11.47 10.60
N ALA A 72 3.48 -11.46 9.69
CA ALA A 72 3.39 -12.11 8.41
C ALA A 72 3.57 -13.62 8.55
N SER A 73 2.92 -14.38 7.67
CA SER A 73 2.99 -15.85 7.65
C SER A 73 3.80 -16.38 6.46
N ALA A 74 4.50 -15.51 5.74
CA ALA A 74 5.26 -15.87 4.54
C ALA A 74 6.75 -16.02 4.89
N ASP A 75 7.33 -17.16 4.51
CA ASP A 75 8.69 -17.57 4.88
C ASP A 75 9.73 -17.35 3.76
N GLY A 76 9.45 -16.49 2.78
CA GLY A 76 10.28 -16.32 1.57
C GLY A 76 10.77 -14.89 1.35
N PRO A 77 11.58 -14.67 0.31
CA PRO A 77 11.79 -13.33 -0.23
C PRO A 77 10.45 -12.69 -0.60
N LEU A 78 10.26 -11.43 -0.22
CA LEU A 78 9.00 -10.71 -0.41
C LEU A 78 9.26 -9.33 -1.00
N TRP A 79 8.26 -8.82 -1.68
CA TRP A 79 8.12 -7.42 -2.00
C TRP A 79 7.49 -6.70 -0.82
N TRP A 80 8.25 -5.75 -0.28
CA TRP A 80 7.91 -4.86 0.81
C TRP A 80 7.36 -3.56 0.23
N THR A 81 6.13 -3.20 0.56
CA THR A 81 5.50 -1.98 0.06
C THR A 81 4.95 -1.19 1.23
N GLU A 82 5.55 -0.02 1.44
CA GLU A 82 5.07 0.96 2.42
C GLU A 82 4.13 1.95 1.76
N ALA A 83 3.08 2.31 2.47
CA ALA A 83 2.14 3.31 2.04
C ALA A 83 1.57 4.09 3.23
N TRP A 84 1.04 5.27 2.93
CA TRP A 84 0.50 6.20 3.92
C TRP A 84 -0.89 6.66 3.49
N ALA A 85 -1.84 6.55 4.41
CA ALA A 85 -3.16 7.16 4.25
C ALA A 85 -3.28 8.38 5.18
N PRO A 86 -4.13 9.37 4.84
CA PRO A 86 -4.48 10.46 5.76
C PRO A 86 -4.97 9.94 7.13
N TRP A 87 -4.87 10.80 8.15
CA TRP A 87 -5.36 10.46 9.49
C TRP A 87 -6.89 10.35 9.54
N GLY A 88 -7.40 9.51 10.44
CA GLY A 88 -8.83 9.44 10.74
C GLY A 88 -9.68 9.06 9.52
N ALA A 89 -10.89 9.61 9.45
CA ALA A 89 -11.89 9.26 8.42
C ALA A 89 -11.43 9.60 7.00
N ASP A 90 -10.56 10.61 6.83
CA ASP A 90 -10.01 10.97 5.51
C ASP A 90 -9.11 9.85 4.94
N GLY A 91 -8.58 8.98 5.80
CA GLY A 91 -7.77 7.82 5.41
C GLY A 91 -8.56 6.58 5.02
N ASP A 92 -9.85 6.50 5.34
CA ASP A 92 -10.62 5.26 5.22
C ASP A 92 -10.68 4.74 3.78
N VAL A 93 -10.75 5.65 2.81
CA VAL A 93 -10.70 5.30 1.38
C VAL A 93 -9.36 4.69 1.01
N GLY A 94 -8.24 5.29 1.45
CA GLY A 94 -6.90 4.76 1.21
C GLY A 94 -6.69 3.38 1.81
N ILE A 95 -7.15 3.19 3.05
CA ILE A 95 -7.09 1.90 3.74
C ILE A 95 -7.93 0.85 3.02
N ALA A 96 -9.13 1.20 2.56
CA ALA A 96 -9.97 0.29 1.78
C ALA A 96 -9.27 -0.14 0.48
N ILE A 97 -8.63 0.79 -0.23
CA ILE A 97 -7.87 0.50 -1.45
C ILE A 97 -6.70 -0.43 -1.17
N ALA A 98 -5.90 -0.15 -0.15
CA ALA A 98 -4.76 -1.00 0.22
C ALA A 98 -5.18 -2.44 0.55
N ARG A 99 -6.29 -2.60 1.29
CA ARG A 99 -6.85 -3.92 1.62
C ARG A 99 -7.41 -4.64 0.39
N ALA A 100 -8.10 -3.92 -0.49
CA ALA A 100 -8.61 -4.48 -1.73
C ALA A 100 -7.48 -4.93 -2.67
N PHE A 101 -6.42 -4.12 -2.79
CA PHE A 101 -5.21 -4.49 -3.53
C PHE A 101 -4.60 -5.77 -2.95
N ALA A 102 -4.38 -5.81 -1.63
CA ALA A 102 -3.77 -6.96 -0.98
C ALA A 102 -4.58 -8.24 -1.21
N ALA A 103 -5.91 -8.16 -1.10
CA ALA A 103 -6.80 -9.26 -1.40
C ALA A 103 -6.72 -9.71 -2.87
N ALA A 104 -6.64 -8.77 -3.81
CA ALA A 104 -6.59 -9.06 -5.25
C ALA A 104 -5.31 -9.78 -5.67
N VAL A 105 -4.17 -9.49 -5.03
CA VAL A 105 -2.87 -10.08 -5.40
C VAL A 105 -2.43 -11.22 -4.48
N GLY A 106 -3.19 -11.51 -3.43
CA GLY A 106 -2.84 -12.51 -2.41
C GLY A 106 -1.72 -12.04 -1.47
N ALA A 107 -1.63 -10.74 -1.21
CA ALA A 107 -0.68 -10.15 -0.28
C ALA A 107 -1.22 -10.13 1.16
N GLN A 108 -0.32 -9.99 2.12
CA GLN A 108 -0.65 -9.73 3.51
C GLN A 108 -0.52 -8.23 3.78
N VAL A 109 -1.41 -7.66 4.59
CA VAL A 109 -1.42 -6.22 4.87
C VAL A 109 -1.68 -5.96 6.36
N ILE A 110 -0.92 -5.04 6.91
CA ILE A 110 -1.16 -4.45 8.23
C ILE A 110 -1.38 -2.95 8.07
N VAL A 111 -2.20 -2.39 8.96
CA VAL A 111 -2.46 -0.95 9.05
C VAL A 111 -2.16 -0.56 10.49
N GLU A 112 -1.30 0.44 10.65
CA GLU A 112 -0.89 0.97 11.94
C GLU A 112 -1.35 2.42 12.03
N ASP A 113 -2.27 2.66 12.96
CA ASP A 113 -2.73 4.01 13.25
C ASP A 113 -1.71 4.64 14.21
N GLY A 114 -1.01 5.69 13.78
CA GLY A 114 -0.10 6.44 14.64
C GLY A 114 -0.80 6.90 15.92
N SER A 115 -0.41 6.34 17.06
CA SER A 115 -0.98 6.61 18.39
C SER A 115 -0.63 7.99 18.94
#